data_AF-A0A8J2KND9-F1
#
_entry.id   AF-A0A8J2KND9-F1
#
_cell.length_a   1.000
_cell.length_b   1.000
_cell.length_c   1.000
_cell.angle_alpha   90.00
_cell.angle_beta   90.00
_cell.angle_gamma   90.00
#
_symmetry.space_group_name_H-M   'P 1'
#
loop_
_entity.id
_entity.type
_entity.pdbx_description
1 polymer ?
#
loop_
_entity_poly.entity_id
_entity_poly.type
_entity_poly.pdbx_seq_one_letter_code
_entity_poly.pdbx_strand_id
1 'polypeptide(L)'
;AGGLMSTVQLMSSSELFEFGRETWRLNHVEWSESKAQEVLTAWQTRFANEVSHLSMDEDRSSQFNFYTFTAAGLDSVVESASQFSWAWGGARVCGVVGITAIVGFLLSVDIQDWKVLLGLLLGGIFIALLGTTAGCGIAGFLKIPFNVASVQVWPYLTLSLVSQVFFILLYSQLKSGHDAKGTLKRHGFSLVLGIVSVAVFTGSGALFPIPAVRSMALQ
;
A
#
# COMPACT_ATOMS: atom_id res chain seq x y z
N ALA A 1 -7.54 -38.51 -5.12
CA ALA A 1 -8.13 -37.54 -6.07
C ALA A 1 -8.23 -36.21 -5.34
N GLY A 2 -7.53 -35.18 -5.80
CA GLY A 2 -7.50 -33.86 -5.16
C GLY A 2 -8.55 -32.94 -5.79
N GLY A 3 -9.46 -32.43 -4.97
CA GLY A 3 -10.41 -31.35 -5.29
C GLY A 3 -11.50 -31.66 -6.32
N LEU A 4 -12.76 -31.46 -5.95
CA LEU A 4 -13.88 -31.35 -6.89
C LEU A 4 -14.16 -29.87 -7.14
N MET A 5 -14.34 -29.46 -8.40
CA MET A 5 -14.65 -28.08 -8.78
C MET A 5 -15.95 -28.03 -9.57
N SER A 6 -16.85 -27.13 -9.17
CA SER A 6 -18.07 -26.78 -9.92
C SER A 6 -18.04 -25.29 -10.24
N THR A 7 -18.55 -24.92 -11.41
CA THR A 7 -18.62 -23.51 -11.84
C THR A 7 -20.05 -23.15 -12.21
N VAL A 8 -20.52 -22.01 -11.72
CA VAL A 8 -21.84 -21.45 -12.05
C VAL A 8 -21.59 -20.22 -12.91
N GLN A 9 -22.03 -20.27 -14.17
CA GLN A 9 -21.89 -19.16 -15.09
C GLN A 9 -23.06 -18.19 -14.91
N LEU A 10 -22.74 -16.90 -14.74
CA LEU A 10 -23.69 -15.81 -14.64
C LEU A 10 -23.53 -14.88 -15.84
N MET A 11 -24.61 -14.18 -16.19
CA MET A 11 -24.56 -13.07 -17.15
C MET A 11 -23.67 -11.94 -16.62
N SER A 12 -23.05 -11.19 -17.51
CA SER A 12 -22.36 -9.94 -17.19
C SER A 12 -23.36 -8.84 -16.80
N SER A 13 -22.88 -7.73 -16.20
CA SER A 13 -23.73 -6.60 -15.82
C SER A 13 -24.47 -5.98 -17.02
N SER A 14 -23.79 -5.88 -18.17
CA SER A 14 -24.36 -5.36 -19.42
C SER A 14 -25.41 -6.30 -20.00
N GLU A 15 -25.13 -7.61 -20.06
CA GLU A 15 -26.10 -8.61 -20.55
C GLU A 15 -27.32 -8.70 -19.64
N LEU A 16 -27.14 -8.65 -18.32
CA LEU A 16 -28.25 -8.64 -17.36
C LEU A 16 -29.08 -7.36 -17.50
N PHE A 17 -28.42 -6.22 -17.79
CA PHE A 17 -29.11 -4.97 -18.06
C PHE A 17 -30.00 -5.07 -19.30
N GLU A 18 -29.47 -5.58 -20.42
CA GLU A 18 -30.21 -5.78 -21.67
C GLU A 18 -31.37 -6.75 -21.48
N PHE A 19 -31.14 -7.90 -20.86
CA PHE A 19 -32.17 -8.88 -20.54
C PHE A 19 -33.29 -8.29 -19.66
N GLY A 20 -32.92 -7.47 -18.68
CA GLY A 20 -33.87 -6.82 -17.78
C GLY A 20 -34.75 -5.78 -18.50
N ARG A 21 -34.24 -5.12 -19.54
CA ARG A 21 -35.02 -4.17 -20.36
C ARG A 21 -36.06 -4.86 -21.24
N GLU A 22 -35.80 -6.07 -21.70
CA GLU A 22 -36.74 -6.86 -22.51
C GLU A 22 -37.88 -7.46 -21.66
N THR A 23 -37.72 -7.48 -20.34
CA THR A 23 -38.66 -8.09 -19.41
C THR A 23 -39.62 -7.07 -18.81
N TRP A 24 -40.93 -7.23 -19.07
CA TRP A 24 -42.00 -6.33 -18.58
C TRP A 24 -42.03 -6.12 -17.05
N ARG A 25 -41.47 -7.06 -16.28
CA ARG A 25 -41.44 -7.02 -14.81
C ARG A 25 -40.62 -5.88 -14.25
N LEU A 26 -39.66 -5.32 -14.99
CA LEU A 26 -38.77 -4.26 -14.51
C LEU A 26 -39.18 -2.85 -14.96
N ASN A 27 -40.27 -2.71 -15.71
CA ASN A 27 -40.73 -1.41 -16.25
C ASN A 27 -41.14 -0.38 -15.18
N HIS A 28 -41.39 -0.80 -13.95
CA HIS A 28 -41.77 0.07 -12.84
C HIS A 28 -40.56 0.55 -12.01
N VAL A 29 -39.36 0.06 -12.32
CA VAL A 29 -38.11 0.42 -11.67
C VAL A 29 -37.23 1.11 -12.70
N GLU A 30 -36.56 2.20 -12.32
CA GLU A 30 -35.49 2.78 -13.15
C GLU A 30 -34.34 1.78 -13.24
N TRP A 31 -34.39 0.89 -14.23
CA TRP A 31 -33.38 -0.13 -14.45
C TRP A 31 -32.17 0.47 -15.16
N SER A 32 -30.99 0.32 -14.57
CA SER A 32 -29.72 0.83 -15.07
C SER A 32 -28.63 -0.23 -14.92
N GLU A 33 -27.53 -0.10 -15.66
CA GLU A 33 -26.39 -1.02 -15.60
C GLU A 33 -25.78 -1.10 -14.18
N SER A 34 -25.74 0.03 -13.47
CA SER A 34 -25.27 0.08 -12.08
C SER A 34 -26.15 -0.79 -11.14
N LYS A 35 -27.48 -0.75 -11.31
CA LYS A 35 -28.39 -1.62 -10.53
C LYS A 35 -28.24 -3.08 -10.92
N ALA A 36 -27.98 -3.38 -12.20
CA ALA A 36 -27.69 -4.74 -12.63
C ALA A 36 -26.43 -5.29 -11.97
N GLN A 37 -25.36 -4.48 -11.88
CA GLN A 37 -24.15 -4.82 -11.16
C GLN A 37 -24.42 -5.02 -9.66
N GLU A 38 -25.21 -4.15 -9.03
CA GLU A 38 -25.56 -4.30 -7.60
C GLU A 38 -26.31 -5.60 -7.32
N VAL A 39 -27.27 -5.98 -8.16
CA VAL A 39 -28.00 -7.26 -8.05
C VAL A 39 -27.07 -8.45 -8.21
N LEU A 40 -26.16 -8.42 -9.19
CA LEU A 40 -25.15 -9.48 -9.39
C LEU A 40 -24.25 -9.61 -8.17
N THR A 41 -23.75 -8.49 -7.65
CA THR A 41 -22.91 -8.46 -6.44
C THR A 41 -23.67 -9.02 -5.25
N ALA A 42 -24.91 -8.60 -5.01
CA ALA A 42 -25.75 -9.09 -3.91
C ALA A 42 -25.99 -10.60 -4.01
N TRP A 43 -26.27 -11.11 -5.21
CA TRP A 43 -26.45 -12.54 -5.44
C TRP A 43 -25.15 -13.31 -5.18
N GLN A 44 -24.01 -12.85 -5.70
CA GLN A 44 -22.71 -13.48 -5.51
C GLN A 44 -22.27 -13.50 -4.04
N THR A 45 -22.52 -12.41 -3.29
CA THR A 45 -22.26 -12.34 -1.85
C THR A 45 -23.15 -13.32 -1.08
N ARG A 46 -24.45 -13.39 -1.40
CA ARG A 46 -25.38 -14.35 -0.77
C ARG A 46 -24.97 -15.79 -1.06
N PHE A 47 -24.64 -16.10 -2.31
CA PHE A 47 -24.16 -17.41 -2.71
C PHE A 47 -22.88 -17.82 -1.95
N ALA A 48 -21.91 -16.92 -1.85
CA ALA A 48 -20.68 -17.18 -1.09
C ALA A 48 -20.98 -17.47 0.40
N ASN A 49 -21.89 -16.70 1.02
CA ASN A 49 -22.30 -16.92 2.40
C ASN A 49 -23.00 -18.26 2.60
N GLU A 50 -23.95 -18.65 1.74
CA GLU A 50 -24.65 -19.93 1.85
C GLU A 50 -23.69 -21.12 1.75
N VAL A 51 -22.71 -21.08 0.84
CA VAL A 51 -21.71 -22.16 0.74
C VAL A 51 -20.75 -22.16 1.93
N SER A 52 -20.41 -20.99 2.47
CA SER A 52 -19.62 -20.91 3.71
C SER A 52 -20.36 -21.54 4.89
N HIS A 53 -21.68 -21.33 5.01
CA HIS A 53 -22.52 -21.97 6.02
C HIS A 53 -22.53 -23.50 5.89
N LEU A 54 -22.62 -24.02 4.65
CA LEU A 54 -22.51 -25.46 4.39
C LEU A 54 -21.14 -26.06 4.78
N SER A 55 -20.11 -25.22 4.85
CA SER A 55 -18.75 -25.60 5.25
C SER A 55 -18.52 -25.52 6.76
N MET A 56 -19.32 -24.73 7.48
CA MET A 56 -19.24 -24.54 8.93
C MET A 56 -20.20 -25.45 9.71
N ASP A 57 -21.13 -26.11 9.02
CA ASP A 57 -22.02 -27.10 9.62
C ASP A 57 -21.19 -28.30 10.14
N GLU A 58 -21.18 -28.49 11.45
CA GLU A 58 -20.27 -29.40 12.18
C GLU A 58 -20.37 -30.85 11.67
N ASP A 59 -21.59 -31.28 11.29
CA ASP A 59 -21.87 -32.62 10.78
C ASP A 59 -21.27 -32.89 9.39
N ARG A 60 -21.07 -31.85 8.56
CA ARG A 60 -20.58 -31.98 7.16
C ARG A 60 -19.13 -31.51 6.97
N SER A 61 -18.69 -30.58 7.80
CA SER A 61 -17.34 -29.99 7.79
C SER A 61 -16.23 -30.98 8.11
N SER A 62 -16.52 -32.06 8.84
CA SER A 62 -15.54 -33.11 9.17
C SER A 62 -15.14 -33.99 7.98
N GLN A 63 -15.93 -34.03 6.90
CA GLN A 63 -15.68 -34.86 5.71
C GLN A 63 -15.32 -34.05 4.46
N PHE A 64 -15.83 -32.83 4.29
CA PHE A 64 -15.59 -32.02 3.09
C PHE A 64 -15.44 -30.53 3.40
N ASN A 65 -14.33 -29.93 2.95
CA ASN A 65 -14.13 -28.48 2.96
C ASN A 65 -14.58 -27.90 1.62
N PHE A 66 -15.57 -27.00 1.63
CA PHE A 66 -15.97 -26.26 0.44
C PHE A 66 -15.32 -24.87 0.45
N TYR A 67 -14.83 -24.47 -0.72
CA TYR A 67 -14.29 -23.13 -0.95
C TYR A 67 -15.06 -22.50 -2.09
N THR A 68 -15.48 -21.25 -1.90
CA THR A 68 -16.12 -20.45 -2.95
C THR A 68 -15.22 -19.32 -3.40
N PHE A 69 -15.32 -19.03 -4.69
CA PHE A 69 -14.73 -17.87 -5.30
C PHE A 69 -15.81 -17.18 -6.14
N THR A 70 -15.99 -15.89 -5.93
CA THR A 70 -16.92 -15.06 -6.69
C THR A 70 -16.23 -13.77 -7.11
N ALA A 71 -16.67 -13.14 -8.19
CA ALA A 71 -16.10 -11.88 -8.66
C ALA A 71 -16.26 -10.77 -7.61
N ALA A 72 -17.43 -10.64 -7.00
CA ALA A 72 -17.67 -9.75 -5.86
C ALA A 72 -16.76 -10.06 -4.66
N GLY A 73 -16.48 -11.34 -4.41
CA GLY A 73 -15.52 -11.76 -3.39
C GLY A 73 -14.11 -11.24 -3.69
N LEU A 74 -13.65 -11.35 -4.93
CA LEU A 74 -12.36 -10.80 -5.36
C LEU A 74 -12.30 -9.28 -5.17
N ASP A 75 -13.34 -8.55 -5.60
CA ASP A 75 -13.40 -7.10 -5.45
C ASP A 75 -13.33 -6.69 -3.98
N SER A 76 -14.07 -7.38 -3.09
CA SER A 76 -14.00 -7.12 -1.65
C SER A 76 -12.63 -7.44 -1.02
N VAL A 77 -11.91 -8.44 -1.53
CA VAL A 77 -10.54 -8.75 -1.09
C VAL A 77 -9.57 -7.66 -1.55
N VAL A 78 -9.70 -7.18 -2.79
CA VAL A 78 -8.88 -6.07 -3.30
C VAL A 78 -9.18 -4.77 -2.56
N GLU A 79 -10.45 -4.52 -2.23
CA GLU A 79 -10.88 -3.36 -1.46
C GLU A 79 -10.35 -3.43 -0.01
N SER A 80 -10.52 -4.56 0.68
CA SER A 80 -9.97 -4.75 2.03
C SER A 80 -8.45 -4.69 2.06
N ALA A 81 -7.76 -5.17 1.01
CA ALA A 81 -6.32 -4.94 0.84
C ALA A 81 -6.00 -3.46 0.59
N SER A 82 -6.87 -2.70 -0.06
CA SER A 82 -6.65 -1.26 -0.27
C SER A 82 -6.90 -0.43 0.99
N GLN A 83 -7.68 -0.93 1.94
CA GLN A 83 -7.97 -0.22 3.18
C GLN A 83 -6.71 -0.10 4.05
N PHE A 84 -6.34 1.15 4.36
CA PHE A 84 -5.23 1.43 5.26
C PHE A 84 -5.61 1.09 6.70
N SER A 85 -5.02 0.03 7.26
CA SER A 85 -5.17 -0.23 8.68
C SER A 85 -4.27 0.71 9.48
N TRP A 86 -4.89 1.67 10.17
CA TRP A 86 -4.18 2.65 11.01
C TRP A 86 -3.29 1.98 12.08
N ALA A 87 -3.75 0.86 12.64
CA ALA A 87 -2.99 0.10 13.62
C ALA A 87 -1.67 -0.45 13.05
N TRP A 88 -1.75 -1.12 11.89
CA TRP A 88 -0.57 -1.66 11.22
C TRP A 88 0.35 -0.56 10.68
N GLY A 89 -0.24 0.53 10.18
CA GLY A 89 0.55 1.65 9.68
C GLY A 89 1.29 2.39 10.78
N GLY A 90 0.61 2.66 11.90
CA GLY A 90 1.24 3.19 13.11
C GLY A 90 2.35 2.28 13.62
N ALA A 91 2.12 0.97 13.70
CA ALA A 91 3.13 0.01 14.11
C ALA A 91 4.39 0.04 13.24
N ARG A 92 4.24 0.18 11.91
CA ARG A 92 5.39 0.29 10.99
C ARG A 92 6.17 1.58 11.17
N VAL A 93 5.49 2.72 11.31
CA VAL A 93 6.16 4.00 11.59
C VAL A 93 6.88 3.95 12.93
N CYS A 94 6.23 3.43 13.98
CA CYS A 94 6.86 3.20 15.28
C CYS A 94 8.06 2.26 15.18
N GLY A 95 8.00 1.23 14.33
CA GLY A 95 9.12 0.34 14.05
C GLY A 95 10.32 1.07 13.44
N VAL A 96 10.09 1.92 12.43
CA VAL A 96 11.17 2.73 11.81
C VAL A 96 11.79 3.70 12.81
N VAL A 97 10.96 4.38 13.61
CA VAL A 97 11.43 5.28 14.68
C VAL A 97 12.21 4.51 15.74
N GLY A 98 11.71 3.35 16.15
CA GLY A 98 12.35 2.49 17.15
C GLY A 98 13.71 1.97 16.70
N ILE A 99 13.81 1.45 15.47
CA ILE A 99 15.09 1.01 14.88
C ILE A 99 16.08 2.17 14.84
N THR A 100 15.63 3.35 14.41
CA THR A 100 16.50 4.52 14.33
C THR A 100 16.95 5.00 15.71
N ALA A 101 16.09 4.94 16.72
CA ALA A 101 16.44 5.26 18.10
C ALA A 101 17.47 4.26 18.67
N ILE A 102 17.33 2.96 18.37
CA ILE A 102 18.30 1.92 18.77
C ILE A 102 19.65 2.16 18.10
N VAL A 103 19.66 2.42 16.78
CA VAL A 103 20.89 2.73 16.04
C VAL A 103 21.54 4.01 16.59
N GLY A 104 20.75 5.03 16.87
CA GLY A 104 21.22 6.25 17.52
C GLY A 104 21.83 5.98 18.90
N PHE A 105 21.19 5.14 19.71
CA PHE A 105 21.71 4.76 21.03
C PHE A 105 23.04 4.00 20.91
N LEU A 106 23.12 2.98 20.05
CA LEU A 106 24.33 2.19 19.83
C LEU A 106 25.51 3.05 19.36
N LEU A 107 25.25 4.02 18.49
CA LEU A 107 26.26 4.96 18.01
C LEU A 107 26.59 6.06 19.03
N SER A 108 25.71 6.33 20.02
CA SER A 108 25.92 7.35 21.06
C SER A 108 26.84 6.90 22.20
N VAL A 109 27.02 5.59 22.41
CA VAL A 109 27.76 5.05 23.56
C VAL A 109 29.21 5.56 23.62
N ASP A 110 29.79 5.95 22.49
CA ASP A 110 31.20 6.35 22.38
C ASP A 110 31.42 7.88 22.31
N ILE A 111 30.37 8.72 22.47
CA ILE A 111 30.42 10.13 22.06
C ILE A 111 29.86 11.09 23.11
N GLN A 112 30.61 12.17 23.33
CA GLN A 112 30.30 13.23 24.29
C GLN A 112 29.04 14.07 23.92
N ASP A 113 28.66 14.08 22.64
CA ASP A 113 27.56 14.86 22.04
C ASP A 113 26.36 14.01 21.54
N TRP A 114 25.93 13.02 22.34
CA TRP A 114 24.78 12.16 22.02
C TRP A 114 23.48 12.92 21.64
N LYS A 115 23.29 14.14 22.16
CA LYS A 115 22.12 14.99 21.85
C LYS A 115 22.08 15.43 20.39
N VAL A 116 23.24 15.77 19.81
CA VAL A 116 23.35 16.18 18.40
C VAL A 116 23.11 14.98 17.50
N LEU A 117 23.64 13.81 17.89
CA LEU A 117 23.44 12.54 17.20
C LEU A 117 21.96 12.15 17.14
N LEU A 118 21.29 12.16 18.29
CA LEU A 118 19.88 11.81 18.41
C LEU A 118 18.98 12.83 17.70
N GLY A 119 19.32 14.12 17.77
CA GLY A 119 18.60 15.19 17.07
C GLY A 119 18.67 15.06 15.56
N LEU A 120 19.83 14.71 14.99
CA LEU A 120 19.99 14.51 13.55
C LEU A 120 19.16 13.33 13.04
N LEU A 121 19.13 12.23 13.81
CA LEU A 121 18.37 11.04 13.47
C LEU A 121 16.86 11.22 13.59
N LEU A 122 16.39 11.69 14.75
CA LEU A 122 14.95 11.92 14.97
C LEU A 122 14.42 13.03 14.07
N GLY A 123 15.18 14.12 13.92
CA GLY A 123 14.86 15.20 12.99
C GLY A 123 14.83 14.71 11.54
N GLY A 124 15.78 13.84 11.16
CA GLY A 124 15.83 13.24 9.83
C GLY A 124 14.60 12.40 9.51
N ILE A 125 14.17 11.52 10.44
CA ILE A 125 12.92 10.75 10.28
C ILE A 125 11.71 11.67 10.19
N PHE A 126 11.64 12.70 11.03
CA PHE A 126 10.52 13.62 11.03
C PHE A 126 10.40 14.37 9.69
N ILE A 127 11.53 14.85 9.14
CA ILE A 127 11.59 15.46 7.81
C ILE A 127 11.20 14.44 6.73
N ALA A 128 11.66 13.19 6.83
CA ALA A 128 11.32 12.14 5.87
C ALA A 128 9.82 11.80 5.90
N LEU A 129 9.19 11.80 7.07
CA LEU A 129 7.76 11.60 7.23
C LEU A 129 6.98 12.75 6.59
N LEU A 130 7.34 13.99 6.91
CA LEU A 130 6.69 15.17 6.30
C LEU A 130 6.86 15.20 4.78
N GLY A 131 8.04 14.86 4.27
CA GLY A 131 8.31 14.78 2.83
C GLY A 131 7.46 13.71 2.16
N THR A 132 7.35 12.53 2.77
CA THR A 132 6.52 11.43 2.25
C THR A 132 5.04 11.81 2.25
N THR A 133 4.55 12.41 3.34
CA THR A 133 3.16 12.89 3.43
C THR A 133 2.87 13.99 2.41
N ALA A 134 3.80 14.93 2.22
CA ALA A 134 3.66 15.98 1.22
C ALA A 134 3.64 15.42 -0.22
N GLY A 135 4.50 14.44 -0.52
CA GLY A 135 4.50 13.74 -1.82
C GLY A 135 3.16 13.07 -2.12
N CYS A 136 2.64 12.28 -1.17
CA CYS A 136 1.30 11.68 -1.29
C CYS A 136 0.20 12.75 -1.45
N GLY A 137 0.29 13.86 -0.71
CA GLY A 137 -0.66 14.97 -0.82
C GLY A 137 -0.68 15.62 -2.21
N ILE A 138 0.50 15.85 -2.80
CA ILE A 138 0.64 16.39 -4.16
C ILE A 138 0.10 15.38 -5.19
N ALA A 139 0.39 14.09 -5.03
CA ALA A 139 -0.14 13.06 -5.92
C ALA A 139 -1.67 12.98 -5.90
N GLY A 140 -2.27 13.14 -4.71
CA GLY A 140 -3.72 13.26 -4.56
C GLY A 140 -4.30 14.51 -5.24
N PHE A 141 -3.62 15.65 -5.12
CA PHE A 141 -4.01 16.89 -5.80
C PHE A 141 -3.95 16.76 -7.33
N LEU A 142 -2.94 16.04 -7.86
CA LEU A 142 -2.79 15.74 -9.28
C LEU A 142 -3.73 14.63 -9.78
N LYS A 143 -4.64 14.13 -8.93
CA LYS A 143 -5.60 13.06 -9.23
C LYS A 143 -4.94 11.76 -9.72
N ILE A 144 -3.75 11.44 -9.21
CA ILE A 144 -3.10 10.15 -9.50
C ILE A 144 -3.81 9.05 -8.70
N PRO A 145 -4.25 7.96 -9.33
CA PRO A 145 -5.00 6.91 -8.64
C PRO A 145 -4.11 6.18 -7.62
N PHE A 146 -4.59 6.10 -6.37
CA PHE A 146 -3.97 5.30 -5.32
C PHE A 146 -4.40 3.83 -5.47
N ASN A 147 -3.40 2.95 -5.48
CA ASN A 147 -3.61 1.50 -5.50
C ASN A 147 -3.15 0.87 -4.18
N VAL A 148 -3.33 -0.45 -4.03
CA VAL A 148 -2.92 -1.21 -2.85
C VAL A 148 -1.44 -0.99 -2.53
N ALA A 149 -0.54 -1.07 -3.52
CA ALA A 149 0.90 -0.91 -3.32
C ALA A 149 1.28 0.53 -2.92
N SER A 150 0.62 1.53 -3.52
CA SER A 150 0.76 2.95 -3.20
C SER A 150 0.41 3.29 -1.76
N VAL A 151 -0.55 2.59 -1.16
CA VAL A 151 -1.01 2.85 0.21
C VAL A 151 -0.25 1.98 1.22
N GLN A 152 -0.02 0.71 0.90
CA GLN A 152 0.55 -0.25 1.83
C GLN A 152 2.08 -0.30 1.85
N VAL A 153 2.75 -0.03 0.72
CA VAL A 153 4.19 -0.25 0.56
C VAL A 153 4.92 1.07 0.35
N TRP A 154 4.41 1.92 -0.54
CA TRP A 154 5.11 3.12 -0.99
C TRP A 154 5.52 4.10 0.11
N PRO A 155 4.69 4.43 1.12
CA PRO A 155 5.06 5.40 2.14
C PRO A 155 6.23 4.90 3.00
N TYR A 156 6.29 3.60 3.29
CA TYR A 156 7.37 3.02 4.08
C TYR A 156 8.67 2.89 3.28
N LEU A 157 8.55 2.57 1.99
CA LEU A 157 9.69 2.53 1.09
C LEU A 157 10.32 3.91 0.92
N THR A 158 9.50 4.95 0.69
CA THR A 158 9.97 6.34 0.57
C THR A 158 10.57 6.82 1.87
N LEU A 159 9.92 6.56 3.01
CA LEU A 159 10.46 6.90 4.33
C LEU A 159 11.84 6.26 4.55
N SER A 160 12.00 4.98 4.18
CA SER A 160 13.28 4.28 4.32
C SER A 160 14.37 4.87 3.42
N LEU A 161 14.07 5.12 2.14
CA LEU A 161 15.03 5.68 1.18
C LEU A 161 15.50 7.07 1.61
N VAL A 162 14.58 7.92 2.08
CA VAL A 162 14.93 9.25 2.57
C VAL A 162 15.71 9.18 3.89
N SER A 163 15.34 8.27 4.80
CA SER A 163 16.06 8.09 6.08
C SER A 163 17.54 7.73 5.89
N GLN A 164 17.87 6.98 4.83
CA GLN A 164 19.23 6.54 4.54
C GLN A 164 20.21 7.72 4.38
N VAL A 165 19.76 8.85 3.84
CA VAL A 165 20.57 10.06 3.68
C VAL A 165 21.04 10.57 5.05
N PHE A 166 20.16 10.57 6.04
CA PHE A 166 20.47 11.01 7.40
C PHE A 166 21.41 10.03 8.12
N PHE A 167 21.25 8.73 7.89
CA PHE A 167 22.18 7.72 8.41
C PHE A 167 23.59 7.86 7.81
N ILE A 168 23.71 8.11 6.51
CA ILE A 168 25.01 8.31 5.87
C ILE A 168 25.67 9.59 6.40
N LEU A 169 24.91 10.68 6.55
CA LEU A 169 25.40 11.92 7.14
C LEU A 169 25.90 11.68 8.56
N LEU A 170 25.13 10.95 9.37
CA LEU A 170 25.53 10.57 10.72
C LEU A 170 26.84 9.78 10.72
N TYR A 171 26.92 8.70 9.96
CA TYR A 171 28.13 7.87 9.88
C TYR A 171 29.35 8.68 9.44
N SER A 172 29.17 9.59 8.48
CA SER A 172 30.26 10.44 8.02
C SER A 172 30.69 11.49 9.05
N GLN A 173 29.76 12.01 9.86
CA GLN A 173 30.07 12.88 11.01
C GLN A 173 30.94 12.13 12.02
N LEU A 174 30.51 10.92 12.39
CA LEU A 174 31.21 10.05 13.33
C LEU A 174 32.64 9.77 12.89
N LYS A 175 32.83 9.40 11.62
CA LYS A 175 34.15 9.06 11.10
C LYS A 175 35.07 10.27 10.93
N SER A 176 34.51 11.44 10.61
CA SER A 176 35.31 12.61 10.27
C SER A 176 35.60 13.52 11.48
N GLY A 177 34.84 13.41 12.58
CA GLY A 177 34.95 14.30 13.74
C GLY A 177 34.69 15.78 13.44
N HIS A 178 34.12 16.08 12.26
CA HIS A 178 33.81 17.44 11.81
C HIS A 178 32.37 17.78 12.14
N ASP A 179 32.09 19.07 12.41
CA ASP A 179 30.74 19.62 12.61
C ASP A 179 29.79 19.33 11.42
N ALA A 180 28.47 19.34 11.68
CA ALA A 180 27.37 19.02 10.76
C ALA A 180 27.58 19.65 9.37
N LYS A 181 27.93 20.95 9.37
CA LYS A 181 28.16 21.76 8.17
C LYS A 181 29.38 21.32 7.36
N GLY A 182 30.46 20.91 8.03
CA GLY A 182 31.71 20.48 7.38
C GLY A 182 31.53 19.19 6.59
N THR A 183 30.85 18.21 7.19
CA THR A 183 30.56 16.95 6.51
C THR A 183 29.56 17.13 5.38
N LEU A 184 28.52 17.97 5.56
CA LEU A 184 27.57 18.26 4.49
C LEU A 184 28.26 18.94 3.30
N LYS A 185 29.22 19.85 3.54
CA LYS A 185 30.00 20.47 2.47
C LYS A 185 30.82 19.44 1.67
N ARG A 186 31.32 18.40 2.34
CA ARG A 186 32.18 17.38 1.72
C ARG A 186 31.40 16.26 1.03
N HIS A 187 30.28 15.81 1.60
CA HIS A 187 29.50 14.67 1.10
C HIS A 187 28.15 15.07 0.49
N GLY A 188 27.72 16.32 0.63
CA GLY A 188 26.40 16.79 0.18
C GLY A 188 26.16 16.62 -1.31
N PHE A 189 27.18 16.90 -2.15
CA PHE A 189 27.04 16.71 -3.59
C PHE A 189 26.79 15.24 -3.97
N SER A 190 27.49 14.30 -3.31
CA SER A 190 27.30 12.86 -3.51
C SER A 190 25.89 12.42 -3.09
N LEU A 191 25.39 12.94 -1.96
CA LEU A 191 24.04 12.66 -1.48
C LEU A 191 22.97 13.18 -2.45
N VAL A 192 23.11 14.40 -2.96
CA VAL A 192 22.18 14.96 -3.96
C VAL A 192 22.18 14.09 -5.22
N LEU A 193 23.35 13.68 -5.71
CA LEU A 193 23.45 12.83 -6.89
C LEU A 193 22.81 11.46 -6.66
N GLY A 194 22.93 10.90 -5.46
CA GLY A 194 22.23 9.68 -5.06
C GLY A 194 20.70 9.84 -5.08
N ILE A 195 20.18 10.91 -4.50
CA ILE A 195 18.73 11.20 -4.48
C ILE A 195 18.20 11.40 -5.91
N VAL A 196 18.91 12.16 -6.75
CA VAL A 196 18.54 12.35 -8.16
C VAL A 196 18.55 11.01 -8.91
N SER A 197 19.54 10.16 -8.66
CA SER A 197 19.62 8.84 -9.29
C SER A 197 18.43 7.96 -8.89
N VAL A 198 18.04 7.96 -7.61
CA VAL A 198 16.85 7.25 -7.12
C VAL A 198 15.58 7.83 -7.73
N ALA A 199 15.45 9.15 -7.83
CA ALA A 199 14.29 9.80 -8.42
C ALA A 199 14.15 9.46 -9.92
N VAL A 200 15.24 9.45 -10.68
CA VAL A 200 15.25 9.05 -12.09
C VAL A 200 14.92 7.57 -12.24
N PHE A 201 15.46 6.71 -11.38
CA PHE A 201 15.16 5.28 -11.37
C PHE A 201 13.68 5.02 -11.10
N THR A 202 13.13 5.61 -10.04
CA THR A 202 11.70 5.51 -9.73
C THR A 202 10.84 6.08 -10.85
N GLY A 203 11.17 7.26 -11.37
CA GLY A 203 10.45 7.92 -12.45
C GLY A 203 10.47 7.12 -13.76
N SER A 204 11.54 6.37 -14.04
CA SER A 204 11.59 5.44 -15.17
C SER A 204 10.53 4.34 -15.08
N GLY A 205 10.06 4.03 -13.88
CA GLY A 205 8.94 3.12 -13.64
C GLY A 205 7.63 3.58 -14.28
N ALA A 206 7.47 4.86 -14.59
CA ALA A 206 6.32 5.38 -15.29
C ALA A 206 6.23 4.94 -16.77
N LEU A 207 7.32 4.38 -17.33
CA LEU A 207 7.37 3.83 -18.69
C LEU A 207 6.75 2.44 -18.79
N PHE A 208 6.54 1.74 -17.66
CA PHE A 208 5.94 0.41 -17.69
C PHE A 208 4.46 0.47 -18.10
N PRO A 209 3.97 -0.52 -18.88
CA PRO A 209 2.61 -0.54 -19.38
C PRO A 209 1.56 -0.84 -18.31
N ILE A 210 1.97 -1.25 -17.10
CA ILE A 210 1.07 -1.63 -16.01
C ILE A 210 0.60 -0.37 -15.28
N PRO A 211 -0.71 -0.02 -15.30
CA PRO A 211 -1.21 1.25 -14.73
C PRO A 211 -0.92 1.43 -13.24
N ALA A 212 -0.98 0.35 -12.45
CA ALA A 212 -0.69 0.40 -11.02
C ALA A 212 0.80 0.74 -10.73
N VAL A 213 1.72 0.17 -11.51
CA VAL A 213 3.16 0.48 -11.39
C VAL A 213 3.42 1.92 -11.82
N ARG A 214 2.75 2.37 -12.88
CA ARG A 214 2.87 3.75 -13.37
C ARG A 214 2.36 4.77 -12.35
N SER A 215 1.21 4.53 -11.72
CA SER A 215 0.69 5.46 -10.71
C SER A 215 1.54 5.49 -9.45
N MET A 216 2.09 4.35 -9.03
CA MET A 216 3.05 4.25 -7.93
C MET A 216 4.38 4.95 -8.24
N ALA A 217 4.91 4.81 -9.46
CA ALA A 217 6.18 5.43 -9.87
C ALA A 217 6.09 6.96 -10.02
N LEU A 218 4.90 7.50 -10.27
CA LEU A 218 4.65 8.94 -10.34
C LEU A 218 4.40 9.59 -8.97
N GLN A 219 4.01 8.78 -7.98
CA GLN A 219 3.82 9.19 -6.59
C GLN A 219 5.14 9.33 -5.86
#